data_AF-A0A447TJF2-F1
#
_entry.id   AF-A0A447TJF2-F1
#
_cell.length_a   1.000
_cell.length_b   1.000
_cell.length_c   1.000
_cell.angle_alpha   90.00
_cell.angle_beta   90.00
_cell.angle_gamma   90.00
#
_symmetry.space_group_name_H-M   'P 1'
#
loop_
_entity.id
_entity.type
_entity.pdbx_description
1 polymer ?
#
loop_
_entity_poly.entity_id
_entity_poly.type
_entity_poly.pdbx_seq_one_letter_code
_entity_poly.pdbx_strand_id
1 'polypeptide(L)'
;MSLKVRITDDMKSAMKAKEADKLAAIRLLLAAVKQKEVDERIELDDAGITAVIDKMIKQRRDSIASTRPPSARIWSTRNRPRWTC
;
A
#
# COMPACT_ATOMS: atom_id res chain seq x y z
N MET A 1 -9.81 -25.27 6.61
CA MET A 1 -10.35 -24.22 5.74
C MET A 1 -9.18 -23.37 5.28
N SER A 2 -8.92 -23.26 3.97
CA SER A 2 -7.81 -22.45 3.46
C SER A 2 -8.05 -20.97 3.73
N LEU A 3 -7.00 -20.17 3.97
CA LEU A 3 -7.15 -18.72 4.21
C LEU A 3 -7.82 -18.03 3.02
N LYS A 4 -7.67 -18.56 1.80
CA LYS A 4 -8.38 -18.08 0.60
C LYS A 4 -9.91 -18.08 0.80
N VAL A 5 -10.47 -19.09 1.45
CA VAL A 5 -11.91 -19.16 1.77
C VAL A 5 -12.29 -18.14 2.84
N ARG A 6 -11.43 -17.93 3.85
CA ARG A 6 -11.69 -16.92 4.89
C ARG A 6 -11.68 -15.49 4.34
N ILE A 7 -10.72 -15.17 3.46
CA ILE A 7 -10.62 -13.85 2.82
C ILE A 7 -11.84 -13.56 1.94
N THR A 8 -12.34 -14.57 1.22
CA THR A 8 -13.55 -14.41 0.40
C THR A 8 -14.81 -14.24 1.24
N ASP A 9 -14.87 -14.87 2.42
CA ASP A 9 -15.98 -14.69 3.37
C ASP A 9 -15.91 -13.34 4.10
N ASP A 10 -14.70 -12.88 4.45
CA ASP A 10 -14.44 -11.55 5.01
C ASP A 10 -14.83 -10.45 4.00
N MET A 11 -14.62 -10.67 2.69
CA MET A 11 -15.10 -9.76 1.64
C MET A 11 -16.62 -9.64 1.66
N LYS A 12 -17.34 -10.78 1.76
CA LYS A 12 -18.81 -10.79 1.83
C LYS A 12 -19.32 -10.13 3.10
N SER A 13 -18.66 -10.40 4.23
CA SER A 13 -18.97 -9.76 5.51
C SER A 13 -18.73 -8.25 5.45
N ALA A 14 -17.63 -7.79 4.85
CA ALA A 14 -17.34 -6.37 4.67
C ALA A 14 -18.37 -5.67 3.75
N MET A 15 -18.83 -6.34 2.68
CA MET A 15 -19.92 -5.83 1.85
C MET A 15 -21.24 -5.72 2.63
N LYS A 16 -21.55 -6.71 3.46
CA LYS A 16 -22.78 -6.74 4.27
C LYS A 16 -22.77 -5.69 5.38
N ALA A 17 -21.60 -5.48 6.00
CA ALA A 17 -21.38 -4.47 7.03
C ALA A 17 -21.22 -3.04 6.47
N LYS A 18 -21.18 -2.86 5.14
CA LYS A 18 -20.90 -1.58 4.44
C LYS A 18 -19.63 -0.89 4.93
N GLU A 19 -18.63 -1.66 5.32
CA GLU A 19 -17.34 -1.14 5.77
C GLU A 19 -16.44 -0.86 4.56
N ALA A 20 -16.52 0.36 4.03
CA ALA A 20 -15.75 0.79 2.87
C ALA A 20 -14.23 0.63 3.07
N ASP A 21 -13.73 0.94 4.27
CA ASP A 21 -12.31 0.83 4.60
C ASP A 21 -11.82 -0.62 4.61
N LYS A 22 -12.57 -1.53 5.25
CA LYS A 22 -12.25 -2.96 5.23
C LYS A 22 -12.31 -3.54 3.82
N LEU A 23 -13.32 -3.17 3.05
CA LEU A 23 -13.50 -3.65 1.69
C LEU A 23 -12.36 -3.15 0.77
N ALA A 24 -11.91 -1.91 0.92
CA ALA A 24 -10.74 -1.39 0.22
C ALA A 24 -9.46 -2.15 0.61
N ALA A 25 -9.26 -2.42 1.90
CA ALA A 25 -8.12 -3.21 2.39
C ALA A 25 -8.11 -4.64 1.81
N ILE A 26 -9.26 -5.34 1.83
CA ILE A 26 -9.39 -6.70 1.29
C ILE A 26 -9.11 -6.74 -0.22
N ARG A 27 -9.59 -5.75 -0.98
CA ARG A 27 -9.32 -5.65 -2.43
C ARG A 27 -7.84 -5.44 -2.74
N LEU A 28 -7.19 -4.56 -1.99
CA LEU A 28 -5.74 -4.35 -2.11
C LEU A 28 -4.96 -5.63 -1.80
N LEU A 29 -5.39 -6.37 -0.77
CA LEU A 29 -4.77 -7.62 -0.35
C LEU A 29 -4.90 -8.70 -1.44
N LEU A 30 -6.08 -8.86 -2.03
CA LEU A 30 -6.30 -9.78 -3.16
C LEU A 30 -5.46 -9.42 -4.40
N ALA A 31 -5.32 -8.13 -4.71
CA ALA A 31 -4.50 -7.67 -5.82
C ALA A 31 -3.01 -7.96 -5.59
N ALA A 32 -2.51 -7.73 -4.38
CA ALA A 32 -1.12 -8.00 -4.01
C ALA A 32 -0.80 -9.50 -4.02
N VAL A 33 -1.72 -10.35 -3.52
CA VAL A 33 -1.58 -11.81 -3.59
C VAL A 33 -1.51 -12.28 -5.03
N LYS A 34 -2.39 -11.78 -5.93
CA LYS A 34 -2.33 -12.12 -7.35
C LYS A 34 -1.04 -11.66 -8.03
N GLN A 35 -0.53 -10.47 -7.72
CA GLN A 35 0.77 -10.03 -8.25
C GLN A 35 1.88 -11.00 -7.85
N LYS A 36 1.88 -11.42 -6.59
CA LYS A 36 2.84 -12.41 -6.07
C LYS A 36 2.73 -13.78 -6.73
N GLU A 37 1.52 -14.28 -6.96
CA GLU A 37 1.28 -15.53 -7.69
C GLU A 37 1.77 -15.44 -9.14
N VAL A 38 1.63 -14.28 -9.79
CA VAL A 38 2.10 -14.05 -11.17
C VAL A 38 3.63 -13.94 -11.24
N ASP A 39 4.27 -13.23 -10.30
CA ASP A 39 5.72 -13.03 -10.27
C ASP A 39 6.47 -14.34 -10.01
N GLU A 40 6.00 -15.13 -9.03
CA GLU A 40 6.67 -16.37 -8.62
C GLU A 40 6.12 -17.61 -9.37
N ARG A 41 5.03 -17.45 -10.14
CA ARG A 41 4.33 -18.53 -10.88
C ARG A 41 4.00 -19.76 -10.03
N ILE A 42 3.70 -19.54 -8.76
CA ILE A 42 3.31 -20.56 -7.78
C ILE A 42 1.99 -20.16 -7.13
N GLU A 43 1.18 -21.14 -6.75
CA GLU A 43 0.05 -20.88 -5.87
C GLU A 43 0.59 -20.54 -4.48
N LEU A 44 0.34 -19.30 -4.03
CA LEU A 44 0.69 -18.92 -2.67
C LEU A 44 -0.19 -19.71 -1.70
N ASP A 45 0.46 -20.52 -0.88
CA ASP A 45 -0.14 -21.18 0.28
C ASP A 45 -0.40 -20.15 1.40
N ASP A 46 -1.10 -20.59 2.44
CA ASP A 46 -1.53 -19.78 3.58
C ASP A 46 -0.35 -18.97 4.20
N ALA A 47 0.84 -19.58 4.29
CA ALA A 47 2.05 -18.93 4.77
C ALA A 47 2.52 -17.76 3.87
N GLY A 48 2.37 -17.91 2.56
CA GLY A 48 2.71 -16.88 1.58
C GLY A 48 1.80 -15.66 1.70
N ILE A 49 0.50 -15.87 1.91
CA ILE A 49 -0.48 -14.79 2.11
C ILE A 49 -0.10 -13.94 3.32
N THR A 50 0.24 -14.56 4.45
CA THR A 50 0.73 -13.83 5.65
C THR A 50 1.99 -13.03 5.37
N ALA A 51 2.95 -13.57 4.61
CA ALA A 51 4.19 -12.86 4.27
C ALA A 51 3.94 -11.63 3.38
N VAL A 52 2.95 -11.68 2.48
CA VAL A 52 2.52 -10.53 1.66
C VAL A 52 1.91 -9.43 2.54
N ILE A 53 1.05 -9.81 3.48
CA ILE A 53 0.43 -8.85 4.43
C ILE A 53 1.52 -8.14 5.25
N ASP A 54 2.47 -8.88 5.81
CA ASP A 54 3.58 -8.31 6.59
C ASP A 54 4.44 -7.35 5.76
N LYS A 55 4.71 -7.68 4.48
CA LYS A 55 5.42 -6.78 3.56
C LYS A 55 4.63 -5.49 3.30
N MET A 56 3.33 -5.58 3.08
CA MET A 56 2.48 -4.40 2.85
C MET A 56 2.41 -3.48 4.08
N ILE A 57 2.37 -4.06 5.29
CA ILE A 57 2.40 -3.29 6.55
C ILE A 57 3.73 -2.55 6.72
N LYS A 58 4.85 -3.21 6.39
CA LYS A 58 6.19 -2.58 6.41
C LYS A 58 6.29 -1.44 5.41
N GLN A 59 5.88 -1.64 4.15
CA GLN A 59 5.88 -0.59 3.10
C GLN A 59 5.06 0.66 3.48
N ARG A 60 3.93 0.49 4.18
CA ARG A 60 3.14 1.62 4.70
C ARG A 60 3.89 2.41 5.77
N ARG A 61 4.63 1.73 6.66
CA ARG A 61 5.44 2.38 7.70
C ARG A 61 6.64 3.11 7.09
N ASP A 62 7.31 2.49 6.13
CA ASP A 62 8.48 3.07 5.47
C ASP A 62 8.12 4.29 4.59
N SER A 63 6.91 4.29 3.98
CA SER A 63 6.45 5.43 3.16
C SER A 63 6.17 6.70 3.98
N ILE A 64 5.71 6.55 5.23
CA ILE A 64 5.50 7.69 6.14
C ILE A 64 6.85 8.32 6.51
N ALA A 65 7.90 7.51 6.68
CA ALA A 65 9.25 8.00 6.96
C ALA A 65 9.91 8.68 5.74
N SER A 66 9.57 8.27 4.51
CA SER A 66 10.15 8.81 3.28
C SER A 66 9.59 10.18 2.85
N THR A 67 8.50 10.64 3.46
CA THR A 67 7.88 11.94 3.13
C THR A 67 8.50 13.09 3.92
N ARG A 68 9.82 13.14 3.98
CA ARG A 68 10.56 14.33 4.44
C ARG A 68 11.20 14.99 3.22
N PRO A 69 10.70 16.15 2.75
CA PRO A 69 11.37 16.85 1.67
C PRO A 69 12.80 17.21 2.11
N PRO A 70 13.84 16.84 1.35
CA PRO A 70 15.16 17.39 1.59
C PRO A 70 15.12 18.85 1.16
N SER A 71 15.40 19.72 2.12
CA SER A 71 15.79 21.13 1.92
C SER A 71 14.78 22.03 1.21
N ALA A 72 13.92 22.65 2.01
CA ALA A 72 13.62 24.07 1.85
C ALA A 72 14.93 24.88 1.97
N ARG A 73 15.74 24.93 0.90
CA ARG A 73 16.95 25.80 0.85
C ARG A 73 17.46 26.11 -0.56
N ILE A 74 16.61 26.13 -1.59
CA ILE A 74 17.04 26.50 -2.97
C ILE A 74 16.16 27.59 -3.63
N TRP A 75 15.07 28.05 -3.01
CA TRP A 75 14.24 29.11 -3.59
C TRP A 75 14.58 30.56 -3.14
N SER A 76 15.64 30.77 -2.34
CA SER A 76 15.98 32.11 -1.82
C SER A 76 17.02 32.90 -2.64
N THR A 77 17.38 32.49 -3.85
CA THR A 77 18.38 33.21 -4.67
C THR A 77 17.89 33.69 -6.03
N ARG A 78 16.60 33.50 -6.38
CA ARG A 78 16.02 33.95 -7.65
C ARG A 78 14.96 35.04 -7.47
N ASN A 79 15.20 36.01 -6.59
CA ASN A 79 14.51 37.31 -6.63
C ASN A 79 15.30 38.38 -5.85
N ARG A 80 16.46 38.79 -6.37
CA ARG A 80 17.03 40.10 -6.00
C ARG A 80 16.49 41.11 -7.02
N PRO A 81 15.77 42.17 -6.59
CA PRO A 81 15.29 43.20 -7.49
C PRO A 81 16.49 44.01 -7.97
N ARG A 82 16.88 43.81 -9.23
CA ARG A 82 17.82 44.68 -9.93
C ARG A 82 17.03 45.59 -10.86
N TRP A 83 16.25 46.49 -10.27
CA TRP A 83 15.77 47.67 -10.97
C TRP A 83 16.95 48.63 -11.09
N THR A 84 17.75 48.42 -12.13
CA THR A 84 18.70 49.39 -12.67
C THR A 84 18.16 49.82 -14.03
N CYS A 85 17.93 51.14 -14.14
CA CYS A 85 17.44 51.91 -15.29
C CYS A 85 15.95 51.80 -15.62
#